data_AF-A0A5B7IBK3-F1
#
_entry.id   AF-A0A5B7IBK3-F1
#
_cell.length_a   1.000
_cell.length_b   1.000
_cell.length_c   1.000
_cell.angle_alpha   90.00
_cell.angle_beta   90.00
_cell.angle_gamma   90.00
#
_symmetry.space_group_name_H-M   'P 1'
#
loop_
_entity.id
_entity.type
_entity.pdbx_description
1 polymer ?
#
loop_
_entity_poly.entity_id
_entity_poly.type
_entity_poly.pdbx_seq_one_letter_code
_entity_poly.pdbx_strand_id
1 'polypeptide(L)'
;MRYNDNMRKEMTPLDHHEADYLLHQLLCTIDLKKLPKEAKRANIDLNMNEAEQVKKAVQQAVGIILGRVVAFDDTYKGRLELVGSAQDGSKLFAPDEFDINIVIPAADRVTVSVHQELDESVRYQGHVLKITVETNNPHLQGNRLMGDLFGAVKQALTDSVLDDKRLSVVPPSLTRTQVGVALAMAWQGMEYPLLLVGVDLVPVLEVPWHEVIVKPDALTPPDTNVMHISNTADGSWRCSFALIEAEVLRQLSPEERRIQLSCKMLLYFLKVEPWMPKEIKSFCTWWTGRSFNLPVPTGFCLKSSFFRLLAFKRNTGTQWLEEDTIFWMAFAFRTMCQQIANKAEADLSPRKVFAYFGGDCEGPKIGHGAPIITHYLFKRELKKRLTISTLMRYLNCLMASVWKYLNNGFFFLNSALEVLHKLHDYIFCT
;
A
#
# COMPACT_ATOMS: atom_id res chain seq x y z
N MET A 1 -0.82 -7.08 -25.93
CA MET A 1 0.62 -6.73 -26.08
C MET A 1 1.29 -7.83 -26.90
N ARG A 2 1.95 -7.50 -28.02
CA ARG A 2 2.81 -8.48 -28.71
C ARG A 2 4.14 -8.50 -27.98
N TYR A 3 4.45 -9.62 -27.31
CA TYR A 3 5.73 -9.84 -26.65
C TYR A 3 6.83 -9.91 -27.70
N ASN A 4 7.98 -9.32 -27.39
CA ASN A 4 9.13 -9.23 -28.27
C ASN A 4 9.84 -10.61 -28.29
N ASP A 5 9.87 -11.28 -29.44
CA ASP A 5 10.45 -12.62 -29.63
C ASP A 5 11.96 -12.70 -29.27
N ASN A 6 12.62 -11.56 -29.07
CA ASN A 6 14.01 -11.49 -28.63
C ASN A 6 14.27 -11.92 -27.18
N MET A 7 13.23 -12.13 -26.35
CA MET A 7 13.40 -12.75 -25.02
C MET A 7 13.72 -14.25 -25.08
N ARG A 8 13.65 -14.89 -26.25
CA ARG A 8 13.93 -16.33 -26.43
C ARG A 8 15.42 -16.69 -26.45
N LYS A 9 16.34 -15.73 -26.52
CA LYS A 9 17.77 -16.05 -26.49
C LYS A 9 18.23 -16.33 -25.04
N GLU A 10 18.09 -17.60 -24.69
CA GLU A 10 18.92 -18.37 -23.75
C GLU A 10 19.10 -17.77 -22.35
N MET A 11 18.03 -17.77 -21.55
CA MET A 11 18.18 -17.81 -20.09
C MET A 11 18.41 -19.27 -19.69
N THR A 12 19.56 -19.57 -19.11
CA THR A 12 19.94 -20.94 -18.72
C THR A 12 19.48 -21.24 -17.29
N PRO A 13 19.41 -22.52 -16.89
CA PRO A 13 19.04 -22.87 -15.52
C PRO A 13 19.98 -22.39 -14.40
N LEU A 14 21.08 -21.72 -14.76
CA LEU A 14 22.03 -21.10 -13.84
C LEU A 14 21.69 -19.64 -13.50
N ASP A 15 20.80 -18.99 -14.27
CA ASP A 15 20.31 -17.63 -13.97
C ASP A 15 19.33 -17.60 -12.77
N HIS A 16 19.05 -18.76 -12.20
CA HIS A 16 18.05 -19.04 -11.17
C HIS A 16 18.43 -18.57 -9.74
N HIS A 17 19.60 -17.94 -9.56
CA HIS A 17 20.08 -17.39 -8.29
C HIS A 17 20.08 -15.85 -8.20
N GLU A 18 19.63 -15.13 -9.22
CA GLU A 18 19.73 -13.66 -9.28
C GLU A 18 18.35 -12.96 -9.41
N ALA A 19 17.51 -13.07 -8.38
CA ALA A 19 16.20 -12.37 -8.35
C ALA A 19 16.33 -10.85 -8.58
N ASP A 20 17.44 -10.28 -8.11
CA ASP A 20 17.81 -8.88 -8.30
C ASP A 20 18.15 -8.56 -9.77
N TYR A 21 18.83 -9.47 -10.47
CA TYR A 21 19.11 -9.34 -11.91
C TYR A 21 17.82 -9.41 -12.73
N LEU A 22 16.93 -10.36 -12.43
CA LEU A 22 15.64 -10.49 -13.10
C LEU A 22 14.77 -9.24 -12.91
N LEU A 23 14.70 -8.71 -11.70
CA LEU A 23 14.03 -7.45 -11.42
C LEU A 23 14.63 -6.31 -12.27
N HIS A 24 15.96 -6.22 -12.34
CA HIS A 24 16.63 -5.22 -13.17
C HIS A 24 16.33 -5.38 -14.66
N GLN A 25 16.28 -6.61 -15.19
CA GLN A 25 15.92 -6.87 -16.58
C GLN A 25 14.48 -6.44 -16.88
N LEU A 26 13.53 -6.79 -16.01
CA LEU A 26 12.14 -6.36 -16.15
C LEU A 26 12.02 -4.83 -16.15
N LEU A 27 12.71 -4.15 -15.22
CA LEU A 27 12.76 -2.69 -15.19
C LEU A 27 13.27 -2.10 -16.50
N CYS A 28 14.28 -2.71 -17.12
CA CYS A 28 14.83 -2.28 -18.42
C CYS A 28 13.82 -2.37 -19.58
N THR A 29 12.78 -3.21 -19.47
CA THR A 29 11.73 -3.32 -20.49
C THR A 29 10.66 -2.23 -20.39
N ILE A 30 10.58 -1.53 -19.25
CA ILE A 30 9.53 -0.53 -18.99
C ILE A 30 9.94 0.83 -19.56
N ASP A 31 9.08 1.38 -20.42
CA ASP A 31 9.23 2.74 -20.95
C ASP A 31 8.75 3.77 -19.90
N LEU A 32 9.69 4.21 -19.05
CA LEU A 32 9.41 5.20 -17.99
C LEU A 32 8.77 6.50 -18.50
N LYS A 33 8.98 6.89 -19.76
CA LYS A 33 8.35 8.11 -20.31
C LYS A 33 6.85 7.93 -20.55
N LYS A 34 6.41 6.71 -20.86
CA LYS A 34 4.99 6.39 -21.08
C LYS A 34 4.26 6.00 -19.82
N LEU A 35 4.99 5.58 -18.79
CA LEU A 35 4.43 5.08 -17.54
C LEU A 35 3.34 6.00 -16.92
N PRO A 36 3.50 7.34 -16.82
CA PRO A 36 2.43 8.18 -16.27
C PRO A 36 1.16 8.20 -17.12
N LYS A 37 1.32 8.13 -18.46
CA LYS A 37 0.19 8.08 -19.40
C LYS A 37 -0.50 6.72 -19.34
N GLU A 38 0.26 5.63 -19.22
CA GLU A 38 -0.27 4.28 -19.04
C GLU A 38 -1.01 4.15 -17.71
N ALA A 39 -0.44 4.69 -16.63
CA ALA A 39 -1.08 4.75 -15.32
C ALA A 39 -2.42 5.51 -15.38
N LYS A 40 -2.46 6.67 -16.03
CA LYS A 40 -3.70 7.43 -16.24
C LYS A 40 -4.73 6.64 -17.08
N ARG A 41 -4.30 5.93 -18.13
CA ARG A 41 -5.19 5.15 -18.99
C ARG A 41 -5.77 3.93 -18.28
N ALA A 42 -4.98 3.30 -17.43
CA ALA A 42 -5.40 2.12 -16.68
C ALA A 42 -6.20 2.48 -15.43
N ASN A 43 -6.01 3.67 -14.86
CA ASN A 43 -6.80 4.12 -13.73
C ASN A 43 -8.27 4.26 -14.15
N ILE A 44 -9.14 3.56 -13.43
CA ILE A 44 -10.58 3.60 -13.67
C ILE A 44 -11.26 4.51 -12.67
N ASP A 45 -12.30 5.21 -13.11
CA ASP A 45 -13.20 5.95 -12.23
C ASP A 45 -14.38 5.06 -11.84
N LEU A 46 -14.44 4.69 -10.56
CA LEU A 46 -15.52 3.85 -10.00
C LEU A 46 -16.84 4.61 -9.83
N ASN A 47 -16.92 5.85 -10.29
CA ASN A 47 -18.16 6.64 -10.31
C ASN A 47 -18.65 6.91 -11.75
N MET A 48 -18.13 6.16 -12.73
CA MET A 48 -18.55 6.26 -14.12
C MET A 48 -18.92 4.88 -14.71
N ASN A 49 -19.82 4.91 -15.70
CA ASN A 49 -20.17 3.79 -16.58
C ASN A 49 -20.52 2.48 -15.84
N GLU A 50 -20.05 1.34 -16.35
CA GLU A 50 -20.31 0.04 -15.74
C GLU A 50 -19.55 -0.14 -14.42
N ALA A 51 -18.42 0.54 -14.24
CA ALA A 51 -17.65 0.46 -13.01
C ALA A 51 -18.42 0.99 -11.79
N GLU A 52 -19.21 2.06 -11.96
CA GLU A 52 -20.14 2.54 -10.92
C GLU A 52 -21.24 1.52 -10.61
N GLN A 53 -21.75 0.82 -11.63
CA GLN A 53 -22.79 -0.19 -11.46
C GLN A 53 -22.26 -1.39 -10.67
N VAL A 54 -21.04 -1.86 -10.98
CA VAL A 54 -20.36 -2.92 -10.21
C VAL A 54 -20.20 -2.49 -8.75
N LYS A 55 -19.67 -1.29 -8.52
CA LYS A 55 -19.48 -0.75 -7.16
C LYS A 55 -20.80 -0.71 -6.38
N LYS A 56 -21.87 -0.17 -6.98
CA LYS A 56 -23.20 -0.08 -6.35
C LYS A 56 -23.78 -1.47 -6.05
N ALA A 57 -23.70 -2.39 -7.00
CA ALA A 57 -24.20 -3.75 -6.82
C ALA A 57 -23.46 -4.49 -5.70
N VAL A 58 -22.13 -4.36 -5.63
CA VAL A 58 -21.31 -4.93 -4.56
C VAL A 58 -21.67 -4.33 -3.20
N GLN A 59 -21.76 -3.00 -3.09
CA GLN A 59 -22.11 -2.34 -1.83
C GLN A 59 -23.52 -2.74 -1.36
N GLN A 60 -24.49 -2.85 -2.27
CA GLN A 60 -25.84 -3.30 -1.96
C GLN A 60 -25.85 -4.76 -1.50
N ALA A 61 -25.15 -5.66 -2.20
CA ALA A 61 -25.02 -7.06 -1.82
C ALA A 61 -24.41 -7.21 -0.41
N VAL A 62 -23.32 -6.48 -0.14
CA VAL A 62 -22.67 -6.49 1.19
C VAL A 62 -23.58 -5.88 2.25
N GLY A 63 -24.37 -4.86 1.93
CA GLY A 63 -25.39 -4.30 2.82
C GLY A 63 -26.47 -5.31 3.22
N ILE A 64 -26.97 -6.10 2.26
CA ILE A 64 -27.94 -7.17 2.52
C ILE A 64 -27.33 -8.26 3.40
N ILE A 65 -26.09 -8.67 3.11
CA ILE A 65 -25.35 -9.66 3.89
C ILE A 65 -25.16 -9.15 5.33
N LEU A 66 -24.69 -7.91 5.51
CA LEU A 66 -24.50 -7.33 6.83
C LEU A 66 -25.82 -7.21 7.60
N GLY A 67 -26.92 -6.81 6.94
CA GLY A 67 -28.24 -6.74 7.57
C GLY A 67 -28.68 -8.07 8.17
N ARG A 68 -28.37 -9.19 7.49
CA ARG A 68 -28.62 -10.54 8.00
C ARG A 68 -27.64 -10.94 9.11
N VAL A 69 -26.36 -10.61 8.97
CA VAL A 69 -25.35 -10.81 10.03
C VAL A 69 -25.79 -10.13 11.33
N VAL A 70 -26.23 -8.88 11.25
CA VAL A 70 -26.72 -8.10 12.41
C VAL A 70 -27.98 -8.70 13.03
N ALA A 71 -28.82 -9.38 12.25
CA ALA A 71 -29.97 -10.10 12.79
C ALA A 71 -29.56 -11.35 13.61
N PHE A 72 -28.37 -11.89 13.38
CA PHE A 72 -27.80 -13.00 14.17
C PHE A 72 -26.95 -12.52 15.35
N ASP A 73 -26.16 -11.46 15.16
CA ASP A 73 -25.26 -10.89 16.15
C ASP A 73 -25.21 -9.36 16.03
N ASP A 74 -25.77 -8.67 17.02
CA ASP A 74 -25.87 -7.20 17.02
C ASP A 74 -24.51 -6.50 17.18
N THR A 75 -23.45 -7.24 17.52
CA THR A 75 -22.09 -6.70 17.67
C THR A 75 -21.60 -6.08 16.37
N TYR A 76 -22.03 -6.61 15.22
CA TYR A 76 -21.68 -6.08 13.90
C TYR A 76 -22.54 -4.91 13.44
N LYS A 77 -23.43 -4.40 14.31
CA LYS A 77 -24.22 -3.21 14.00
C LYS A 77 -23.29 -2.01 13.85
N GLY A 78 -23.14 -1.57 12.60
CA GLY A 78 -22.23 -0.51 12.23
C GLY A 78 -22.55 0.05 10.85
N ARG A 79 -21.64 0.89 10.35
CA ARG A 79 -21.73 1.44 8.99
C ARG A 79 -20.72 0.75 8.08
N LEU A 80 -21.10 0.53 6.82
CA LEU A 80 -20.21 0.00 5.80
C LEU A 80 -19.45 1.16 5.16
N GLU A 81 -18.12 1.11 5.23
CA GLU A 81 -17.26 2.11 4.63
C GLU A 81 -16.33 1.47 3.60
N LEU A 82 -16.36 1.98 2.38
CA LEU A 82 -15.43 1.55 1.35
C LEU A 82 -14.04 2.09 1.69
N VAL A 83 -13.03 1.25 1.57
CA VAL A 83 -11.63 1.61 1.81
C VAL A 83 -10.75 1.12 0.67
N GLY A 84 -9.43 1.31 0.81
CA GLY A 84 -8.46 0.85 -0.17
C GLY A 84 -8.63 1.53 -1.52
N SER A 85 -8.24 0.81 -2.58
CA SER A 85 -8.15 1.41 -3.92
C SER A 85 -9.49 1.76 -4.54
N ALA A 86 -10.57 1.17 -4.02
CA ALA A 86 -11.92 1.42 -4.45
C ALA A 86 -12.50 2.74 -3.91
N GLN A 87 -11.97 3.23 -2.78
CA GLN A 87 -12.32 4.52 -2.20
C GLN A 87 -11.34 5.63 -2.56
N ASP A 88 -10.04 5.30 -2.63
CA ASP A 88 -8.96 6.28 -2.71
C ASP A 88 -8.69 6.85 -4.12
N GLY A 89 -9.45 6.39 -5.11
CA GLY A 89 -9.35 6.78 -6.52
C GLY A 89 -8.16 6.17 -7.28
N SER A 90 -7.48 5.16 -6.72
CA SER A 90 -6.29 4.55 -7.32
C SER A 90 -6.51 3.19 -7.98
N LYS A 91 -7.76 2.72 -8.12
CA LYS A 91 -8.07 1.44 -8.78
C LYS A 91 -7.53 1.41 -10.22
N LEU A 92 -6.93 0.30 -10.60
CA LEU A 92 -6.34 0.09 -11.93
C LEU A 92 -7.11 -1.03 -12.66
N PHE A 93 -7.23 -0.89 -13.97
CA PHE A 93 -7.77 -1.83 -14.96
C PHE A 93 -9.27 -2.15 -14.85
N ALA A 94 -9.73 -2.64 -13.70
CA ALA A 94 -11.10 -3.13 -13.54
C ALA A 94 -11.61 -2.96 -12.10
N PRO A 95 -12.94 -2.91 -11.89
CA PRO A 95 -13.56 -2.88 -10.57
C PRO A 95 -13.59 -4.30 -9.96
N ASP A 96 -12.43 -4.96 -9.87
CA ASP A 96 -12.28 -6.39 -9.56
C ASP A 96 -12.02 -6.71 -8.07
N GLU A 97 -11.90 -5.69 -7.23
CA GLU A 97 -11.66 -5.88 -5.78
C GLU A 97 -12.15 -4.66 -5.00
N PHE A 98 -12.83 -4.93 -3.88
CA PHE A 98 -13.40 -3.94 -2.97
C PHE A 98 -13.02 -4.29 -1.52
N ASP A 99 -12.30 -3.40 -0.86
CA ASP A 99 -12.04 -3.47 0.59
C ASP A 99 -13.15 -2.69 1.32
N ILE A 100 -13.86 -3.33 2.26
CA ILE A 100 -14.99 -2.73 2.98
C ILE A 100 -14.81 -2.96 4.48
N ASN A 101 -14.84 -1.88 5.25
CA ASN A 101 -14.88 -1.94 6.70
C ASN A 101 -16.33 -1.97 7.21
N ILE A 102 -16.62 -2.83 8.18
CA ILE A 102 -17.77 -2.71 9.07
C ILE A 102 -17.31 -1.86 10.25
N VAL A 103 -17.64 -0.57 10.24
CA VAL A 103 -17.25 0.36 11.30
C VAL A 103 -18.26 0.30 12.44
N ILE A 104 -17.83 -0.30 13.56
CA ILE A 104 -18.63 -0.54 14.76
C ILE A 104 -18.30 0.55 15.79
N PRO A 105 -19.26 1.42 16.16
CA PRO A 105 -19.04 2.39 17.23
C PRO A 105 -18.80 1.68 18.56
N ALA A 106 -17.63 1.88 19.17
CA ALA A 106 -17.21 1.12 20.35
C ALA A 106 -16.74 1.97 21.52
N ALA A 107 -16.67 3.30 21.38
CA ALA A 107 -16.11 4.21 22.38
C ALA A 107 -16.65 4.01 23.80
N ASP A 108 -17.94 3.69 23.96
CA ASP A 108 -18.58 3.50 25.27
C ASP A 108 -18.59 2.03 25.75
N ARG A 109 -18.07 1.10 24.94
CA ARG A 109 -18.17 -0.36 25.16
C ARG A 109 -16.83 -1.03 25.42
N VAL A 110 -15.73 -0.33 25.14
CA VAL A 110 -14.38 -0.85 25.27
C VAL A 110 -13.45 0.19 25.89
N THR A 111 -12.52 -0.29 26.70
CA THR A 111 -11.35 0.50 27.12
C THR A 111 -10.16 0.04 26.30
N VAL A 112 -9.53 0.97 25.59
CA VAL A 112 -8.34 0.69 24.78
C VAL A 112 -7.11 1.17 25.54
N SER A 113 -6.17 0.25 25.76
CA SER A 113 -4.88 0.56 26.35
C SER A 113 -3.77 0.24 25.36
N VAL A 114 -2.72 1.07 25.34
CA VAL A 114 -1.55 0.88 24.48
C VAL A 114 -0.33 0.75 25.36
N HIS A 115 0.38 -0.37 25.23
CA HIS A 115 1.55 -0.67 26.03
C HIS A 115 2.76 -0.92 25.15
N GLN A 116 3.93 -0.54 25.64
CA GLN A 116 5.18 -0.90 25.03
C GLN A 116 5.60 -2.29 25.51
N GLU A 117 5.64 -3.25 24.60
CA GLU A 117 6.21 -4.58 24.84
C GLU A 117 7.72 -4.50 24.56
N LEU A 118 8.52 -5.01 25.50
CA LEU A 118 10.01 -4.97 25.43
C LEU A 118 10.62 -6.39 25.50
N ASP A 119 9.80 -7.42 25.42
CA ASP A 119 10.22 -8.81 25.54
C ASP A 119 10.80 -9.36 24.23
N GLU A 120 11.17 -10.65 24.23
CA GLU A 120 11.69 -11.31 23.02
C GLU A 120 10.68 -11.38 21.87
N SER A 121 9.37 -11.27 22.13
CA SER A 121 8.32 -11.31 21.10
C SER A 121 8.43 -10.13 20.12
N VAL A 122 8.91 -8.98 20.62
CA VAL A 122 9.23 -7.77 19.84
C VAL A 122 10.26 -8.06 18.74
N ARG A 123 11.24 -8.94 19.00
CA ARG A 123 12.26 -9.30 18.00
C ARG A 123 11.65 -9.98 16.77
N TYR A 124 10.58 -10.74 16.97
CA TYR A 124 9.91 -11.48 15.90
C TYR A 124 8.86 -10.64 15.18
N GLN A 125 8.11 -9.80 15.90
CA GLN A 125 7.03 -9.00 15.34
C GLN A 125 7.51 -7.68 14.72
N GLY A 126 8.68 -7.19 15.15
CA GLY A 126 9.35 -6.01 14.60
C GLY A 126 8.72 -4.67 14.95
N HIS A 127 7.76 -4.66 15.89
CA HIS A 127 7.08 -3.49 16.41
C HIS A 127 6.92 -3.62 17.94
N VAL A 128 6.87 -2.50 18.66
CA VAL A 128 6.89 -2.49 20.14
C VAL A 128 5.55 -2.13 20.78
N LEU A 129 4.62 -1.51 20.04
CA LEU A 129 3.35 -1.06 20.63
C LEU A 129 2.29 -2.15 20.47
N LYS A 130 1.76 -2.60 21.61
CA LYS A 130 0.66 -3.56 21.70
C LYS A 130 -0.62 -2.85 22.10
N ILE A 131 -1.71 -3.18 21.42
CA ILE A 131 -3.05 -2.71 21.75
C ILE A 131 -3.77 -3.80 22.53
N THR A 132 -4.35 -3.42 23.66
CA THR A 132 -5.25 -4.26 24.45
C THR A 132 -6.63 -3.62 24.51
N VAL A 133 -7.65 -4.47 24.43
CA VAL A 133 -9.06 -4.06 24.47
C VAL A 133 -9.71 -4.76 25.65
N GLU A 134 -10.13 -3.99 26.64
CA GLU A 134 -10.90 -4.47 27.78
C GLU A 134 -12.39 -4.24 27.53
N THR A 135 -13.20 -5.28 27.72
CA THR A 135 -14.63 -5.22 27.43
C THR A 135 -15.42 -6.33 28.13
N ASN A 136 -16.66 -6.00 28.50
CA ASN A 136 -17.64 -6.95 29.01
C ASN A 136 -18.41 -7.66 27.88
N ASN A 137 -18.24 -7.25 26.61
CA ASN A 137 -18.89 -7.92 25.49
C ASN A 137 -18.14 -9.21 25.12
N PRO A 138 -18.74 -10.40 25.28
CA PRO A 138 -18.08 -11.67 24.99
C PRO A 138 -17.68 -11.83 23.50
N HIS A 139 -18.36 -11.14 22.57
CA HIS A 139 -18.04 -11.18 21.13
C HIS A 139 -16.80 -10.37 20.77
N LEU A 140 -16.30 -9.52 21.67
CA LEU A 140 -15.09 -8.73 21.48
C LEU A 140 -13.86 -9.33 22.18
N GLN A 141 -14.01 -10.50 22.84
CA GLN A 141 -12.92 -11.14 23.58
C GLN A 141 -12.14 -12.14 22.71
N GLY A 142 -10.80 -12.13 22.86
CA GLY A 142 -9.91 -13.03 22.11
C GLY A 142 -9.99 -12.78 20.61
N ASN A 143 -10.27 -13.84 19.83
CA ASN A 143 -10.44 -13.76 18.38
C ASN A 143 -11.91 -13.82 17.92
N ARG A 144 -12.87 -13.62 18.83
CA ARG A 144 -14.31 -13.85 18.56
C ARG A 144 -14.91 -12.87 17.57
N LEU A 145 -14.50 -11.60 17.58
CA LEU A 145 -14.95 -10.60 16.59
C LEU A 145 -14.66 -11.07 15.16
N MET A 146 -13.57 -11.83 14.98
CA MET A 146 -13.20 -12.43 13.71
C MET A 146 -13.80 -13.82 13.47
N GLY A 147 -13.74 -14.68 14.48
CA GLY A 147 -14.22 -16.06 14.41
C GLY A 147 -15.73 -16.14 14.15
N ASP A 148 -16.49 -15.30 14.84
CA ASP A 148 -17.95 -15.27 14.80
C ASP A 148 -18.43 -14.64 13.48
N LEU A 149 -17.73 -13.64 12.95
CA LEU A 149 -18.08 -12.99 11.68
C LEU A 149 -18.12 -14.00 10.52
N PHE A 150 -17.13 -14.88 10.42
CA PHE A 150 -17.11 -15.91 9.38
C PHE A 150 -18.33 -16.83 9.48
N GLY A 151 -18.70 -17.24 10.69
CA GLY A 151 -19.89 -18.06 10.93
C GLY A 151 -21.17 -17.32 10.53
N ALA A 152 -21.32 -16.07 10.96
CA ALA A 152 -22.47 -15.24 10.68
C ALA A 152 -22.63 -14.94 9.18
N VAL A 153 -21.54 -14.61 8.47
CA VAL A 153 -21.56 -14.39 7.02
C VAL A 153 -21.88 -15.69 6.28
N LYS A 154 -21.28 -16.81 6.67
CA LYS A 154 -21.61 -18.12 6.09
C LYS A 154 -23.11 -18.43 6.22
N GLN A 155 -23.67 -18.17 7.39
CA GLN A 155 -25.10 -18.36 7.63
C GLN A 155 -25.95 -17.41 6.77
N ALA A 156 -25.59 -16.12 6.73
CA ALA A 156 -26.28 -15.11 5.92
C ALA A 156 -26.33 -15.47 4.42
N LEU A 157 -25.29 -16.15 3.90
CA LEU A 157 -25.19 -16.57 2.51
C LEU A 157 -26.11 -17.76 2.13
N THR A 158 -26.58 -18.57 3.08
CA THR A 158 -27.31 -19.83 2.81
C THR A 158 -28.57 -19.64 1.96
N ASP A 159 -29.28 -18.51 2.17
CA ASP A 159 -30.50 -18.14 1.42
C ASP A 159 -30.36 -16.75 0.79
N SER A 160 -29.13 -16.35 0.42
CA SER A 160 -28.88 -15.03 -0.15
C SER A 160 -29.31 -14.97 -1.61
N VAL A 161 -30.34 -14.18 -1.87
CA VAL A 161 -30.68 -13.71 -3.22
C VAL A 161 -30.09 -12.33 -3.36
N LEU A 162 -29.20 -12.15 -4.34
CA LEU A 162 -28.68 -10.83 -4.69
C LEU A 162 -29.70 -10.11 -5.58
N ASP A 163 -29.85 -8.80 -5.38
CA ASP A 163 -30.84 -8.01 -6.11
C ASP A 163 -30.46 -7.79 -7.58
N ASP A 164 -29.17 -7.58 -7.88
CA ASP A 164 -28.70 -7.40 -9.25
C ASP A 164 -28.47 -8.77 -9.91
N LYS A 165 -29.25 -9.06 -10.96
CA LYS A 165 -29.19 -10.33 -11.70
C LYS A 165 -27.84 -10.59 -12.39
N ARG A 166 -27.00 -9.56 -12.55
CA ARG A 166 -25.66 -9.66 -13.13
C ARG A 166 -24.60 -10.01 -12.11
N LEU A 167 -24.89 -9.85 -10.82
CA LEU A 167 -23.98 -10.15 -9.73
C LEU A 167 -24.35 -11.51 -9.12
N SER A 168 -23.38 -12.38 -8.98
CA SER A 168 -23.56 -13.70 -8.36
C SER A 168 -22.44 -13.97 -7.36
N VAL A 169 -22.76 -14.67 -6.28
CA VAL A 169 -21.74 -15.18 -5.34
C VAL A 169 -21.16 -16.48 -5.93
N VAL A 170 -19.82 -16.63 -5.95
CA VAL A 170 -19.14 -17.71 -6.67
C VAL A 170 -18.37 -18.63 -5.70
N PRO A 171 -18.53 -19.97 -5.77
CA PRO A 171 -17.77 -20.90 -4.94
C PRO A 171 -16.25 -20.94 -5.25
N PRO A 172 -15.36 -21.10 -4.25
CA PRO A 172 -15.63 -21.00 -2.82
C PRO A 172 -15.93 -19.54 -2.43
N SER A 173 -17.15 -19.31 -1.97
CA SER A 173 -17.74 -17.97 -1.86
C SER A 173 -17.24 -17.15 -0.70
N LEU A 174 -16.67 -17.80 0.31
CA LEU A 174 -16.28 -17.18 1.57
C LEU A 174 -14.98 -17.83 2.06
N THR A 175 -13.97 -17.01 2.32
CA THR A 175 -12.73 -17.43 2.97
C THR A 175 -12.40 -16.53 4.16
N ARG A 176 -11.56 -17.01 5.08
CA ARG A 176 -11.05 -16.22 6.20
C ARG A 176 -9.80 -15.45 5.75
N THR A 177 -9.71 -14.18 6.13
CA THR A 177 -8.49 -13.39 5.99
C THR A 177 -7.85 -13.18 7.37
N GLN A 178 -6.72 -12.48 7.44
CA GLN A 178 -6.06 -12.18 8.70
C GLN A 178 -6.93 -11.36 9.66
N VAL A 179 -7.78 -10.48 9.11
CA VAL A 179 -8.57 -9.48 9.87
C VAL A 179 -10.02 -9.36 9.40
N GLY A 180 -10.48 -10.27 8.56
CA GLY A 180 -11.83 -10.20 8.01
C GLY A 180 -12.23 -11.50 7.31
N VAL A 181 -13.21 -11.37 6.44
CA VAL A 181 -13.62 -12.42 5.53
C VAL A 181 -13.51 -11.91 4.10
N ALA A 182 -13.20 -12.79 3.17
CA ALA A 182 -13.18 -12.47 1.75
C ALA A 182 -14.33 -13.19 1.05
N LEU A 183 -15.11 -12.44 0.28
CA LEU A 183 -16.17 -12.94 -0.58
C LEU A 183 -15.69 -12.96 -2.04
N ALA A 184 -16.08 -14.00 -2.77
CA ALA A 184 -15.88 -14.08 -4.21
C ALA A 184 -17.21 -13.87 -4.92
N MET A 185 -17.27 -12.87 -5.80
CA MET A 185 -18.44 -12.56 -6.63
C MET A 185 -18.06 -12.59 -8.12
N ALA A 186 -19.05 -12.76 -8.99
CA ALA A 186 -18.91 -12.62 -10.43
C ALA A 186 -19.93 -11.62 -10.94
N TRP A 187 -19.45 -10.67 -11.73
CA TRP A 187 -20.25 -9.72 -12.47
C TRP A 187 -20.32 -10.10 -13.94
N GLN A 188 -21.52 -9.98 -14.52
CA GLN A 188 -21.82 -10.27 -15.92
C GLN A 188 -22.41 -9.04 -16.60
N GLY A 189 -21.55 -8.16 -17.11
CA GLY A 189 -21.98 -6.92 -17.76
C GLY A 189 -21.60 -6.83 -19.23
N MET A 190 -21.63 -5.61 -19.76
CA MET A 190 -21.39 -5.33 -21.18
C MET A 190 -19.93 -4.93 -21.44
N GLU A 191 -19.43 -4.00 -20.64
CA GLU A 191 -18.04 -3.56 -20.61
C GLU A 191 -17.14 -4.60 -19.94
N TYR A 192 -17.65 -5.29 -18.92
CA TYR A 192 -17.00 -6.42 -18.26
C TYR A 192 -17.84 -7.70 -18.43
N PRO A 193 -17.69 -8.45 -19.54
CA PRO A 193 -18.50 -9.62 -19.85
C PRO A 193 -18.50 -10.70 -18.77
N LEU A 194 -17.34 -10.91 -18.14
CA LEU A 194 -17.20 -11.71 -16.93
C LEU A 194 -16.08 -11.11 -16.10
N LEU A 195 -16.43 -10.60 -14.92
CA LEU A 195 -15.49 -10.02 -13.97
C LEU A 195 -15.60 -10.75 -12.65
N LEU A 196 -14.49 -11.36 -12.23
CA LEU A 196 -14.37 -11.88 -10.87
C LEU A 196 -14.07 -10.71 -9.94
N VAL A 197 -14.87 -10.58 -8.89
CA VAL A 197 -14.82 -9.49 -7.93
C VAL A 197 -14.50 -10.08 -6.56
N GLY A 198 -13.35 -9.71 -6.00
CA GLY A 198 -13.01 -9.96 -4.61
C GLY A 198 -13.62 -8.90 -3.69
N VAL A 199 -14.17 -9.30 -2.56
CA VAL A 199 -14.69 -8.35 -1.56
C VAL A 199 -14.17 -8.71 -0.19
N ASP A 200 -13.29 -7.89 0.36
CA ASP A 200 -12.76 -8.05 1.71
C ASP A 200 -13.63 -7.28 2.70
N LEU A 201 -14.24 -7.99 3.64
CA LEU A 201 -15.11 -7.43 4.67
C LEU A 201 -14.42 -7.53 6.04
N VAL A 202 -14.07 -6.39 6.61
CA VAL A 202 -13.23 -6.28 7.81
C VAL A 202 -13.98 -5.56 8.94
N PRO A 203 -14.26 -6.22 10.07
CA PRO A 203 -14.84 -5.54 11.23
C PRO A 203 -13.79 -4.68 11.90
N VAL A 204 -14.13 -3.41 12.14
CA VAL A 204 -13.27 -2.47 12.87
C VAL A 204 -14.05 -1.76 13.96
N LEU A 205 -13.42 -1.56 15.12
CA LEU A 205 -13.97 -0.77 16.20
C LEU A 205 -13.52 0.69 16.03
N GLU A 206 -14.46 1.63 16.05
CA GLU A 206 -14.20 3.05 16.14
C GLU A 206 -14.01 3.45 17.60
N VAL A 207 -12.82 3.95 17.92
CA VAL A 207 -12.39 4.29 19.28
C VAL A 207 -11.68 5.66 19.28
N PRO A 208 -11.64 6.39 20.42
CA PRO A 208 -10.86 7.60 20.53
C PRO A 208 -9.39 7.39 20.16
N TRP A 209 -8.76 8.38 19.54
CA TRP A 209 -7.35 8.32 19.21
C TRP A 209 -6.50 8.28 20.47
N HIS A 210 -5.68 7.24 20.65
CA HIS A 210 -4.84 7.10 21.84
C HIS A 210 -3.59 7.99 21.75
N GLU A 211 -3.25 8.71 22.82
CA GLU A 211 -2.18 9.73 22.84
C GLU A 211 -0.79 9.21 22.45
N VAL A 212 -0.48 7.96 22.79
CA VAL A 212 0.79 7.29 22.45
C VAL A 212 0.90 6.95 20.95
N ILE A 213 -0.23 6.86 20.24
CA ILE A 213 -0.26 6.41 18.84
C ILE A 213 0.03 7.60 17.91
N VAL A 214 1.04 7.43 17.07
CA VAL A 214 1.52 8.48 16.16
C VAL A 214 0.40 9.01 15.27
N LYS A 215 0.09 10.30 15.43
CA LYS A 215 -0.84 11.08 14.61
C LYS A 215 -0.07 12.16 13.83
N PRO A 216 0.37 11.89 12.59
CA PRO A 216 1.16 12.87 11.84
C PRO A 216 0.31 14.05 11.37
N ASP A 217 0.54 15.24 11.95
CA ASP A 217 -0.26 16.45 11.67
C ASP A 217 -0.25 16.85 10.18
N ALA A 218 0.85 16.60 9.48
CA ALA A 218 1.02 17.05 8.10
C ALA A 218 -0.02 16.48 7.11
N LEU A 219 -0.58 15.30 7.39
CA LEU A 219 -1.57 14.64 6.52
C LEU A 219 -2.81 14.16 7.27
N THR A 220 -2.88 14.27 8.60
CA THR A 220 -4.09 13.91 9.32
C THR A 220 -5.17 14.97 9.05
N PRO A 221 -6.37 14.61 8.55
CA PRO A 221 -7.43 15.58 8.31
C PRO A 221 -7.78 16.34 9.61
N PRO A 222 -8.11 17.64 9.51
CA PRO A 222 -8.59 18.42 10.66
C PRO A 222 -9.73 17.69 11.38
N ASP A 223 -9.82 17.84 12.70
CA ASP A 223 -10.89 17.28 13.54
C ASP A 223 -10.94 15.75 13.66
N THR A 224 -9.98 15.02 13.07
CA THR A 224 -9.90 13.56 13.22
C THR A 224 -9.50 13.19 14.65
N ASN A 225 -10.46 12.78 15.48
CA ASN A 225 -10.25 12.44 16.90
C ASN A 225 -10.44 10.95 17.23
N VAL A 226 -10.77 10.16 16.22
CA VAL A 226 -10.99 8.72 16.34
C VAL A 226 -9.98 7.95 15.49
N MET A 227 -9.68 6.73 15.92
CA MET A 227 -8.93 5.74 15.16
C MET A 227 -9.75 4.46 15.06
N HIS A 228 -9.38 3.59 14.12
CA HIS A 228 -10.01 2.28 14.01
C HIS A 228 -9.03 1.20 14.45
N ILE A 229 -9.53 0.18 15.14
CA ILE A 229 -8.76 -1.01 15.50
C ILE A 229 -9.45 -2.26 14.95
N SER A 230 -8.65 -3.22 14.50
CA SER A 230 -9.12 -4.51 13.97
C SER A 230 -8.54 -5.65 14.81
N ASN A 231 -9.35 -6.69 15.00
CA ASN A 231 -8.92 -7.93 15.64
C ASN A 231 -8.38 -8.88 14.58
N THR A 232 -7.28 -9.57 14.89
CA THR A 232 -6.67 -10.56 14.00
C THR A 232 -7.12 -11.97 14.37
N ALA A 233 -6.90 -12.92 13.47
CA ALA A 233 -7.26 -14.33 13.69
C ALA A 233 -6.63 -14.97 14.93
N ASP A 234 -5.46 -14.46 15.38
CA ASP A 234 -4.77 -14.88 16.61
C ASP A 234 -5.29 -14.18 17.87
N GLY A 235 -6.25 -13.26 17.74
CA GLY A 235 -6.87 -12.53 18.84
C GLY A 235 -6.12 -11.25 19.25
N SER A 236 -5.02 -10.92 18.58
CA SER A 236 -4.35 -9.63 18.79
C SER A 236 -5.14 -8.46 18.16
N TRP A 237 -4.82 -7.25 18.60
CA TRP A 237 -5.44 -6.02 18.11
C TRP A 237 -4.39 -5.15 17.43
N ARG A 238 -4.76 -4.55 16.30
CA ARG A 238 -3.92 -3.63 15.55
C ARG A 238 -4.70 -2.41 15.09
N CYS A 239 -4.01 -1.30 14.88
CA CYS A 239 -4.61 -0.14 14.24
C CYS A 239 -4.96 -0.41 12.78
N SER A 240 -6.02 0.23 12.31
CA SER A 240 -6.41 0.32 10.91
C SER A 240 -6.64 1.79 10.57
N PHE A 241 -5.84 2.33 9.67
CA PHE A 241 -5.98 3.72 9.21
C PHE A 241 -6.52 3.82 7.79
N ALA A 242 -7.06 2.73 7.23
CA ALA A 242 -7.46 2.65 5.83
C ALA A 242 -8.42 3.78 5.39
N LEU A 243 -9.32 4.23 6.28
CA LEU A 243 -10.22 5.36 6.01
C LEU A 243 -9.48 6.71 5.89
N ILE A 244 -8.55 6.98 6.81
CA ILE A 244 -7.73 8.20 6.78
C ILE A 244 -6.79 8.17 5.57
N GLU A 245 -6.17 7.03 5.30
CA GLU A 245 -5.33 6.84 4.12
C GLU A 245 -6.12 7.10 2.83
N ALA A 246 -7.35 6.59 2.73
CA ALA A 246 -8.20 6.80 1.58
C ALA A 246 -8.59 8.27 1.42
N GLU A 247 -8.89 8.97 2.52
CA GLU A 247 -9.22 10.40 2.49
C GLU A 247 -8.02 11.26 2.04
N VAL A 248 -6.83 11.01 2.58
CA VAL A 248 -5.60 11.69 2.16
C VAL A 248 -5.33 11.45 0.68
N LEU A 249 -5.48 10.21 0.24
CA LEU A 249 -5.30 9.86 -1.16
C LEU A 249 -6.38 10.53 -2.02
N ARG A 250 -7.64 10.62 -1.60
CA ARG A 250 -8.71 11.27 -2.38
C ARG A 250 -8.41 12.76 -2.65
N GLN A 251 -7.73 13.43 -1.72
CA GLN A 251 -7.39 14.84 -1.78
C GLN A 251 -6.09 15.18 -2.55
N LEU A 252 -5.42 14.19 -3.17
CA LEU A 252 -4.19 14.46 -3.94
C LEU A 252 -4.44 15.44 -5.09
N SER A 253 -3.47 16.34 -5.31
CA SER A 253 -3.43 17.16 -6.53
C SER A 253 -3.21 16.27 -7.77
N PRO A 254 -3.48 16.76 -8.99
CA PRO A 254 -3.23 16.02 -10.22
C PRO A 254 -1.78 15.51 -10.34
N GLU A 255 -0.78 16.30 -9.91
CA GLU A 255 0.64 15.96 -9.97
C GLU A 255 1.00 14.89 -8.94
N GLU A 256 0.45 14.99 -7.73
CA GLU A 256 0.64 13.99 -6.67
C GLU A 256 -0.01 12.65 -7.04
N ARG A 257 -1.23 12.71 -7.57
CA ARG A 257 -1.94 11.55 -8.11
C ARG A 257 -1.13 10.88 -9.20
N ARG A 258 -0.57 11.66 -10.13
CA ARG A 258 0.26 11.14 -11.22
C ARG A 258 1.44 10.34 -10.69
N ILE A 259 2.17 10.87 -9.70
CA ILE A 259 3.32 10.18 -9.09
C ILE A 259 2.86 8.91 -8.37
N GLN A 260 1.80 8.99 -7.56
CA GLN A 260 1.25 7.85 -6.83
C GLN A 260 0.83 6.71 -7.78
N LEU A 261 0.06 7.02 -8.82
CA LEU A 261 -0.40 6.05 -9.81
C LEU A 261 0.76 5.50 -10.65
N SER A 262 1.76 6.32 -10.97
CA SER A 262 2.94 5.87 -11.73
C SER A 262 3.77 4.88 -10.91
N CYS A 263 3.97 5.12 -9.62
CA CYS A 263 4.60 4.13 -8.73
C CYS A 263 3.77 2.85 -8.63
N LYS A 264 2.44 2.96 -8.49
CA LYS A 264 1.55 1.80 -8.40
C LYS A 264 1.58 0.98 -9.69
N MET A 265 1.57 1.63 -10.85
CA MET A 265 1.69 1.00 -12.16
C MET A 265 3.06 0.33 -12.35
N LEU A 266 4.14 0.96 -11.91
CA LEU A 266 5.47 0.35 -11.93
C LEU A 266 5.48 -0.95 -11.12
N LEU A 267 4.95 -0.93 -9.89
CA LEU A 267 4.84 -2.14 -9.08
C LEU A 267 3.94 -3.19 -9.73
N TYR A 268 2.84 -2.79 -10.36
CA TYR A 268 1.97 -3.71 -11.09
C TYR A 268 2.70 -4.43 -12.22
N PHE A 269 3.52 -3.73 -13.02
CA PHE A 269 4.33 -4.36 -14.07
C PHE A 269 5.38 -5.32 -13.56
N LEU A 270 5.76 -5.21 -12.27
CA LEU A 270 6.75 -6.07 -11.63
C LEU A 270 6.09 -7.23 -10.85
N LYS A 271 4.78 -7.18 -10.61
CA LYS A 271 4.04 -8.24 -9.95
C LYS A 271 3.78 -9.39 -10.92
N VAL A 272 3.88 -10.60 -10.38
CA VAL A 272 3.46 -11.82 -11.07
C VAL A 272 2.02 -12.11 -10.66
N GLU A 273 1.08 -12.02 -11.59
CA GLU A 273 -0.33 -12.20 -11.29
C GLU A 273 -0.80 -13.66 -11.49
N PRO A 274 -1.79 -14.15 -10.72
CA PRO A 274 -2.32 -15.51 -10.83
C PRO A 274 -2.96 -15.85 -12.19
N TRP A 275 -3.23 -14.88 -13.06
CA TRP A 275 -3.75 -15.12 -14.42
C TRP A 275 -2.66 -15.14 -15.50
N MET A 276 -1.39 -14.85 -15.16
CA MET A 276 -0.31 -14.86 -16.14
C MET A 276 -0.14 -16.25 -16.78
N PRO A 277 0.28 -16.34 -18.06
CA PRO A 277 0.56 -17.60 -18.74
C PRO A 277 1.47 -18.52 -17.92
N LYS A 278 1.27 -19.84 -18.06
CA LYS A 278 2.00 -20.86 -17.29
C LYS A 278 3.51 -20.73 -17.49
N GLU A 279 3.94 -20.32 -18.68
CA GLU A 279 5.33 -20.08 -19.04
C GLU A 279 5.90 -18.95 -18.18
N ILE A 280 5.20 -17.81 -18.08
CA ILE A 280 5.57 -16.67 -17.22
C ILE A 280 5.60 -17.07 -15.74
N LYS A 281 4.58 -17.81 -15.29
CA LYS A 281 4.55 -18.35 -13.92
C LYS A 281 5.67 -19.35 -13.68
N SER A 282 6.04 -20.20 -14.63
CA SER A 282 7.08 -21.21 -14.48
C SER A 282 8.48 -20.60 -14.31
N PHE A 283 8.70 -19.39 -14.81
CA PHE A 283 9.89 -18.59 -14.47
C PHE A 283 9.85 -18.04 -13.02
N CYS A 284 8.65 -17.95 -12.43
CA CYS A 284 8.41 -17.37 -11.10
C CYS A 284 7.87 -18.37 -10.06
N THR A 285 7.81 -19.67 -10.35
CA THR A 285 7.43 -20.74 -9.42
C THR A 285 8.31 -21.94 -9.70
N TRP A 286 9.24 -22.24 -8.80
CA TRP A 286 10.07 -23.43 -8.91
C TRP A 286 9.50 -24.49 -7.95
N TRP A 287 8.91 -25.54 -8.54
CA TRP A 287 8.18 -26.64 -7.90
C TRP A 287 6.83 -26.22 -7.32
N THR A 288 5.88 -27.16 -7.40
CA THR A 288 4.48 -27.11 -6.97
C THR A 288 4.31 -26.76 -5.49
N GLY A 289 4.69 -25.54 -5.10
CA GLY A 289 4.62 -25.05 -3.73
C GLY A 289 5.60 -23.95 -3.33
N ARG A 290 6.58 -23.54 -4.16
CA ARG A 290 7.45 -22.39 -3.84
C ARG A 290 7.40 -21.32 -4.93
N SER A 291 6.78 -20.18 -4.61
CA SER A 291 6.81 -18.99 -5.45
C SER A 291 8.21 -18.37 -5.40
N PHE A 292 8.82 -18.20 -6.56
CA PHE A 292 9.94 -17.29 -6.74
C PHE A 292 9.37 -15.88 -6.66
N ASN A 293 9.49 -15.28 -5.48
CA ASN A 293 9.04 -13.92 -5.27
C ASN A 293 10.12 -12.99 -5.80
N LEU A 294 9.88 -12.37 -6.97
CA LEU A 294 10.64 -11.16 -7.34
C LEU A 294 10.58 -10.21 -6.14
N PRO A 295 11.72 -9.68 -5.66
CA PRO A 295 11.74 -8.80 -4.52
C PRO A 295 11.10 -7.48 -4.94
N VAL A 296 9.78 -7.36 -4.78
CA VAL A 296 9.02 -6.17 -5.18
C VAL A 296 8.41 -5.58 -3.91
N PRO A 297 8.50 -4.24 -3.69
CA PRO A 297 7.88 -3.63 -2.53
C PRO A 297 6.37 -3.90 -2.50
N THR A 298 5.84 -4.15 -1.31
CA THR A 298 4.39 -4.32 -1.13
C THR A 298 3.65 -3.00 -1.37
N GLY A 299 2.34 -3.09 -1.63
CA GLY A 299 1.47 -1.90 -1.70
C GLY A 299 1.50 -1.07 -0.42
N PHE A 300 1.61 -1.74 0.74
CA PHE A 300 1.80 -1.09 2.04
C PHE A 300 3.08 -0.26 2.10
N CYS A 301 4.23 -0.83 1.67
CA CYS A 301 5.49 -0.10 1.61
C CYS A 301 5.36 1.15 0.74
N LEU A 302 4.80 1.00 -0.47
CA LEU A 302 4.59 2.12 -1.38
C LEU A 302 3.72 3.22 -0.76
N LYS A 303 2.57 2.84 -0.18
CA LYS A 303 1.63 3.81 0.38
C LYS A 303 2.25 4.59 1.54
N SER A 304 2.86 3.89 2.50
CA SER A 304 3.53 4.52 3.65
C SER A 304 4.69 5.43 3.23
N SER A 305 5.50 4.99 2.27
CA SER A 305 6.60 5.78 1.71
C SER A 305 6.12 7.01 0.96
N PHE A 306 5.04 6.87 0.17
CA PHE A 306 4.44 7.99 -0.55
C PHE A 306 3.86 9.03 0.42
N PHE A 307 3.19 8.62 1.50
CA PHE A 307 2.73 9.57 2.52
C PHE A 307 3.88 10.32 3.20
N ARG A 308 5.01 9.66 3.50
CA ARG A 308 6.20 10.36 4.03
C ARG A 308 6.71 11.42 3.04
N LEU A 309 6.73 11.10 1.75
CA LEU A 309 7.14 12.01 0.70
C LEU A 309 6.14 13.18 0.51
N LEU A 310 4.84 12.90 0.57
CA LEU A 310 3.79 13.90 0.51
C LEU A 310 3.83 14.84 1.72
N ALA A 311 4.03 14.30 2.92
CA ALA A 311 4.21 15.08 4.13
C ALA A 311 5.43 16.00 4.06
N PHE A 312 6.56 15.48 3.53
CA PHE A 312 7.74 16.31 3.25
C PHE A 312 7.36 17.49 2.32
N LYS A 313 6.72 17.20 1.19
CA LYS A 313 6.27 18.21 0.23
C LYS A 313 5.40 19.29 0.87
N ARG A 314 4.40 18.89 1.68
CA ARG A 314 3.52 19.82 2.40
C ARG A 314 4.30 20.69 3.38
N ASN A 315 5.21 20.09 4.14
CA ASN A 315 5.99 20.79 5.16
C ASN A 315 7.07 21.73 4.59
N THR A 316 7.56 21.50 3.37
CA THR A 316 8.59 22.33 2.74
C THR A 316 8.05 23.30 1.69
N GLY A 317 6.76 23.21 1.36
CA GLY A 317 6.18 23.95 0.24
C GLY A 317 6.73 23.55 -1.13
N THR A 318 7.38 22.37 -1.24
CA THR A 318 7.95 21.92 -2.51
C THR A 318 6.85 21.73 -3.56
N GLN A 319 7.08 22.27 -4.75
CA GLN A 319 6.21 22.05 -5.89
C GLN A 319 6.65 20.81 -6.65
N TRP A 320 5.69 19.99 -7.06
CA TRP A 320 5.93 18.83 -7.91
C TRP A 320 5.46 19.18 -9.32
N LEU A 321 6.38 19.07 -10.27
CA LEU A 321 6.12 19.37 -11.68
C LEU A 321 5.97 18.08 -12.48
N GLU A 322 5.30 18.17 -13.62
CA GLU A 322 5.06 17.04 -14.51
C GLU A 322 6.35 16.35 -14.95
N GLU A 323 7.32 17.15 -15.39
CA GLU A 323 8.62 16.68 -15.85
C GLU A 323 9.42 15.95 -14.76
N ASP A 324 9.14 16.24 -13.48
CA ASP A 324 9.82 15.69 -12.32
C ASP A 324 9.16 14.39 -11.80
N THR A 325 8.18 13.83 -12.52
CA THR A 325 7.44 12.62 -12.08
C THR A 325 8.39 11.47 -11.71
N ILE A 326 9.33 11.11 -12.61
CA ILE A 326 10.26 9.99 -12.38
C ILE A 326 11.22 10.27 -11.23
N PHE A 327 11.62 11.53 -11.07
CA PHE A 327 12.45 11.97 -9.95
C PHE A 327 11.72 11.74 -8.62
N TRP A 328 10.47 12.17 -8.49
CA TRP A 328 9.69 11.97 -7.27
C TRP A 328 9.32 10.50 -7.03
N MET A 329 9.13 9.71 -8.09
CA MET A 329 9.03 8.25 -7.96
C MET A 329 10.30 7.65 -7.33
N ALA A 330 11.49 8.05 -7.80
CA ALA A 330 12.76 7.58 -7.25
C ALA A 330 12.88 7.91 -5.76
N PHE A 331 12.47 9.11 -5.35
CA PHE A 331 12.42 9.49 -3.94
C PHE A 331 11.43 8.64 -3.12
N ALA A 332 10.25 8.32 -3.66
CA ALA A 332 9.30 7.45 -2.98
C ALA A 332 9.93 6.08 -2.67
N PHE A 333 10.60 5.45 -3.65
CA PHE A 333 11.31 4.18 -3.44
C PHE A 333 12.56 4.33 -2.57
N ARG A 334 13.29 5.45 -2.64
CA ARG A 334 14.46 5.71 -1.79
C ARG A 334 14.10 5.72 -0.31
N THR A 335 12.88 6.14 0.04
CA THR A 335 12.34 6.03 1.41
C THR A 335 12.03 4.59 1.84
N MET A 336 12.34 3.58 1.04
CA MET A 336 12.30 2.17 1.43
C MET A 336 13.71 1.58 1.54
N CYS A 337 14.74 2.42 1.46
CA CYS A 337 16.14 2.03 1.49
C CYS A 337 16.89 2.69 2.65
N GLN A 338 17.91 2.00 3.14
CA GLN A 338 18.92 2.53 4.07
C GLN A 338 20.30 2.41 3.43
N GLN A 339 21.23 3.27 3.83
CA GLN A 339 22.61 3.19 3.36
C GLN A 339 23.32 2.02 4.03
N ILE A 340 24.14 1.29 3.27
CA ILE A 340 24.99 0.25 3.85
C ILE A 340 26.18 0.92 4.56
N ALA A 341 26.36 0.63 5.85
CA ALA A 341 27.47 1.17 6.63
C ALA A 341 28.81 0.81 5.97
N ASN A 342 29.74 1.77 5.94
CA ASN A 342 31.09 1.62 5.37
C ASN A 342 31.15 1.32 3.87
N LYS A 343 30.09 1.63 3.12
CA LYS A 343 30.06 1.58 1.66
C LYS A 343 29.73 2.93 1.04
N ALA A 344 29.95 3.07 -0.26
CA ALA A 344 29.60 4.28 -1.01
C ALA A 344 28.11 4.61 -0.82
N GLU A 345 27.74 5.89 -0.83
CA GLU A 345 26.35 6.34 -0.59
C GLU A 345 25.32 5.78 -1.59
N ALA A 346 25.80 5.34 -2.76
CA ALA A 346 25.01 4.66 -3.78
C ALA A 346 24.63 3.20 -3.41
N ASP A 347 25.29 2.60 -2.40
CA ASP A 347 25.04 1.23 -1.97
C ASP A 347 23.88 1.20 -0.97
N LEU A 348 22.69 0.95 -1.52
CA LEU A 348 21.43 0.90 -0.81
C LEU A 348 21.06 -0.54 -0.41
N SER A 349 20.58 -0.71 0.82
CA SER A 349 19.91 -1.94 1.26
C SER A 349 18.44 -1.69 1.59
N PRO A 350 17.57 -2.70 1.52
CA PRO A 350 16.18 -2.57 1.96
C PRO A 350 16.11 -2.14 3.43
N ARG A 351 15.16 -1.27 3.77
CA ARG A 351 14.87 -0.92 5.17
C ARG A 351 13.49 -1.41 5.60
N LYS A 352 13.26 -1.48 6.91
CA LYS A 352 11.94 -1.64 7.51
C LYS A 352 11.12 -0.36 7.27
N VAL A 353 9.93 -0.53 6.71
CA VAL A 353 8.96 0.54 6.44
C VAL A 353 7.82 0.38 7.44
N PHE A 354 7.73 1.34 8.36
CA PHE A 354 6.63 1.45 9.31
C PHE A 354 5.45 2.20 8.69
N ALA A 355 4.26 1.89 9.19
CA ALA A 355 3.04 2.60 8.83
C ALA A 355 3.23 4.12 9.01
N TYR A 356 2.67 4.90 8.10
CA TYR A 356 2.73 6.36 8.23
C TYR A 356 1.87 6.83 9.41
N PHE A 357 0.62 6.34 9.48
CA PHE A 357 -0.28 6.52 10.62
C PHE A 357 -0.06 5.41 11.65
N GLY A 358 -0.10 5.75 12.94
CA GLY A 358 0.10 4.85 14.07
C GLY A 358 1.51 4.32 14.29
N GLY A 359 2.39 4.40 13.29
CA GLY A 359 3.81 4.12 13.43
C GLY A 359 4.08 2.66 13.77
N ASP A 360 4.34 2.38 15.05
CA ASP A 360 4.82 1.09 15.55
C ASP A 360 3.72 0.20 16.16
N CYS A 361 2.47 0.45 15.79
CA CYS A 361 1.30 -0.37 16.16
C CYS A 361 1.02 -1.50 15.13
N GLU A 362 1.81 -1.59 14.07
CA GLU A 362 1.75 -2.68 13.08
C GLU A 362 3.17 -3.08 12.68
N GLY A 363 3.38 -4.39 12.52
CA GLY A 363 4.67 -4.93 12.09
C GLY A 363 5.16 -4.31 10.77
N PRO A 364 6.37 -3.72 10.75
CA PRO A 364 6.88 -3.07 9.56
C PRO A 364 7.08 -4.07 8.42
N LYS A 365 6.97 -3.59 7.18
CA LYS A 365 7.27 -4.37 5.99
C LYS A 365 8.65 -4.00 5.46
N ILE A 366 9.38 -4.97 4.90
CA ILE A 366 10.71 -4.71 4.33
C ILE A 366 10.54 -4.22 2.89
N GLY A 367 11.27 -3.16 2.54
CA GLY A 367 11.32 -2.58 1.19
C GLY A 367 12.09 -3.40 0.16
N HIS A 368 11.86 -4.71 0.06
CA HIS A 368 12.56 -5.60 -0.88
C HIS A 368 12.51 -5.06 -2.31
N GLY A 369 13.65 -5.07 -3.02
CA GLY A 369 13.83 -4.55 -4.38
C GLY A 369 13.76 -3.04 -4.56
N ALA A 370 13.34 -2.28 -3.55
CA ALA A 370 13.36 -0.82 -3.63
C ALA A 370 14.76 -0.24 -3.94
N PRO A 371 15.90 -0.79 -3.43
CA PRO A 371 17.23 -0.35 -3.83
C PRO A 371 17.46 -0.40 -5.35
N ILE A 372 17.05 -1.49 -5.99
CA ILE A 372 17.24 -1.74 -7.43
C ILE A 372 16.37 -0.79 -8.25
N ILE A 373 15.09 -0.65 -7.86
CA ILE A 373 14.16 0.29 -8.47
C ILE A 373 14.72 1.72 -8.35
N THR A 374 15.19 2.11 -7.15
CA THR A 374 15.74 3.43 -6.87
C THR A 374 16.96 3.72 -7.75
N HIS A 375 17.92 2.79 -7.81
CA HIS A 375 19.10 2.91 -8.66
C HIS A 375 18.72 3.05 -10.14
N TYR A 376 17.78 2.21 -10.62
CA TYR A 376 17.30 2.27 -12.00
C TYR A 376 16.69 3.62 -12.36
N LEU A 377 15.80 4.15 -11.50
CA LEU A 377 15.13 5.43 -11.74
C LEU A 377 16.11 6.62 -11.71
N PHE A 378 17.02 6.67 -10.72
CA PHE A 378 18.02 7.74 -10.65
C PHE A 378 19.01 7.71 -11.81
N LYS A 379 19.50 6.52 -12.20
CA LYS A 379 20.40 6.39 -13.37
C LYS A 379 19.75 6.90 -14.65
N ARG A 380 18.43 6.72 -14.80
CA ARG A 380 17.68 7.20 -15.97
C ARG A 380 17.39 8.70 -15.92
N GLU A 381 17.17 9.28 -14.74
CA GLU A 381 17.00 10.73 -14.58
C GLU A 381 18.32 11.50 -14.72
N LEU A 382 19.42 11.00 -14.14
CA LEU A 382 20.75 11.60 -14.29
C LEU A 382 21.19 11.64 -15.76
N LYS A 383 20.91 10.58 -16.54
CA LYS A 383 21.17 10.54 -17.98
C LYS A 383 20.35 11.56 -18.80
N LYS A 384 19.23 12.08 -18.27
CA LYS A 384 18.44 13.13 -18.93
C LYS A 384 18.83 14.54 -18.51
N ARG A 385 19.44 14.73 -17.34
CA ARG A 385 19.49 16.02 -16.64
C ARG A 385 20.91 16.49 -16.28
N LEU A 386 21.86 16.31 -17.19
CA LEU A 386 23.11 17.08 -17.24
C LEU A 386 22.83 18.53 -17.68
N THR A 387 21.98 19.23 -16.93
CA THR A 387 21.75 20.68 -17.06
C THR A 387 21.73 21.31 -15.67
N ILE A 388 22.55 22.35 -15.50
CA ILE A 388 22.85 23.08 -14.25
C ILE A 388 21.59 23.43 -13.41
N SER A 389 20.45 23.67 -14.04
CA SER A 389 19.20 24.01 -13.34
C SER A 389 18.64 22.89 -12.45
N THR A 390 18.83 21.62 -12.79
CA THR A 390 18.37 20.48 -11.97
C THR A 390 19.28 20.28 -10.77
N LEU A 391 20.58 20.49 -10.96
CA LEU A 391 21.57 20.47 -9.90
C LEU A 391 21.27 21.54 -8.84
N MET A 392 20.91 22.74 -9.28
CA MET A 392 20.44 23.82 -8.40
C MET A 392 19.15 23.45 -7.65
N ARG A 393 18.20 22.72 -8.26
CA ARG A 393 17.00 22.22 -7.54
C ARG A 393 17.34 21.14 -6.50
N TYR A 394 18.27 20.24 -6.83
CA TYR A 394 18.75 19.20 -5.92
C TYR A 394 19.46 19.82 -4.72
N LEU A 395 20.35 20.78 -4.99
CA LEU A 395 21.01 21.61 -3.98
C LEU A 395 19.99 22.38 -3.14
N ASN A 396 18.97 23.00 -3.73
CA ASN A 396 17.97 23.75 -2.96
C ASN A 396 17.11 22.84 -2.06
N CYS A 397 16.77 21.62 -2.50
CA CYS A 397 16.05 20.65 -1.64
C CYS A 397 16.95 20.11 -0.51
N LEU A 398 18.23 19.86 -0.81
CA LEU A 398 19.23 19.46 0.16
C LEU A 398 19.47 20.57 1.20
N MET A 399 19.65 21.81 0.74
CA MET A 399 19.87 22.99 1.56
C MET A 399 18.65 23.34 2.42
N ALA A 400 17.42 23.20 1.90
CA ALA A 400 16.21 23.37 2.70
C ALA A 400 16.10 22.32 3.82
N SER A 401 16.54 21.09 3.54
CA SER A 401 16.62 20.03 4.54
C SER A 401 17.68 20.35 5.59
N VAL A 402 18.91 20.71 5.16
CA VAL A 402 20.03 21.10 6.04
C VAL A 402 19.66 22.31 6.92
N TRP A 403 19.03 23.35 6.35
CA TRP A 403 18.62 24.56 7.08
C TRP A 403 17.62 24.25 8.21
N LYS A 404 16.68 23.33 7.97
CA LYS A 404 15.74 22.87 9.01
C LYS A 404 16.43 22.05 10.10
N TYR A 405 17.48 21.30 9.78
CA TYR A 405 18.28 20.55 10.75
C TYR A 405 19.19 21.46 11.59
N LEU A 406 19.75 22.52 11.00
CA LEU A 406 20.57 23.50 11.70
C LEU A 406 19.76 24.28 12.75
N ASN A 407 18.49 24.58 12.46
CA ASN A 407 17.59 25.26 13.41
C ASN A 407 17.08 24.35 14.55
N ASN A 408 17.27 23.03 14.46
CA ASN A 408 16.83 22.06 15.48
C ASN A 408 17.99 21.49 16.32
N GLY A 409 19.19 22.08 16.25
CA GLY A 409 20.24 21.88 17.27
C GLY A 409 20.92 20.51 17.31
N PHE A 410 21.00 19.76 16.21
CA PHE A 410 21.72 18.48 16.15
C PHE A 410 23.00 18.53 15.30
N PHE A 411 24.08 17.97 15.84
CA PHE A 411 25.43 17.88 15.27
C PHE A 411 25.52 16.94 14.05
N PHE A 412 25.38 17.45 12.83
CA PHE A 412 25.82 16.74 11.60
C PHE A 412 26.29 17.70 10.48
N LEU A 413 26.98 18.79 10.86
CA LEU A 413 27.51 19.78 9.90
C LEU A 413 28.52 19.20 8.90
N ASN A 414 29.32 18.22 9.34
CA ASN A 414 30.41 17.65 8.54
C ASN A 414 29.89 16.83 7.36
N SER A 415 28.75 16.13 7.50
CA SER A 415 28.18 15.32 6.42
C SER A 415 27.57 16.17 5.31
N ALA A 416 27.03 17.35 5.62
CA ALA A 416 26.45 18.26 4.62
C ALA A 416 27.54 18.95 3.78
N LEU A 417 28.65 19.38 4.40
CA LEU A 417 29.81 19.96 3.72
C LEU A 417 30.52 18.94 2.82
N GLU A 418 30.57 17.68 3.23
CA GLU A 418 31.21 16.61 2.47
C GLU A 418 30.39 16.17 1.24
N VAL A 419 29.06 16.20 1.33
CA VAL A 419 28.15 15.98 0.18
C VAL A 419 28.25 17.11 -0.84
N LEU A 420 28.41 18.36 -0.39
CA LEU A 420 28.64 19.52 -1.25
C LEU A 420 29.98 19.43 -2.01
N HIS A 421 31.06 19.00 -1.33
CA HIS A 421 32.36 18.77 -1.95
C HIS A 421 32.33 17.65 -2.99
N LYS A 422 31.59 16.55 -2.73
CA LYS A 422 31.49 15.41 -3.65
C LYS A 422 30.59 15.67 -4.86
N LEU A 423 29.55 16.50 -4.69
CA LEU A 423 28.78 17.02 -5.82
C LEU A 423 29.65 17.91 -6.72
N HIS A 424 30.49 18.77 -6.14
CA HIS A 424 31.44 19.56 -6.91
C HIS A 424 32.40 18.67 -7.73
N ASP A 425 33.01 17.66 -7.11
CA ASP A 425 33.95 16.78 -7.81
C ASP A 425 33.28 15.90 -8.89
N TYR A 426 32.03 15.49 -8.69
CA TYR A 426 31.29 14.68 -9.68
C TYR A 426 30.72 15.50 -10.86
N ILE A 427 30.57 16.82 -10.71
CA ILE A 427 30.06 17.72 -11.77
C ILE A 427 31.19 18.29 -12.62
N PHE A 428 32.36 18.53 -12.03
CA PHE A 428 33.44 19.28 -12.68
C PHE A 428 34.65 18.42 -13.09
N CYS A 429 34.70 17.13 -12.73
CA CYS A 429 35.80 16.22 -13.07
C CYS A 429 35.40 14.99 -13.92
N THR A 430 34.22 14.99 -14.55
CA THR A 430 33.85 14.13 -15.69
C THR A 430 33.41 15.01 -16.84
#